data_AF-A0A972L227-F1
#
_entry.id   AF-A0A972L227-F1
#
_cell.length_a   1.000
_cell.length_b   1.000
_cell.length_c   1.000
_cell.angle_alpha   90.00
_cell.angle_beta   90.00
_cell.angle_gamma   90.00
#
_symmetry.space_group_name_H-M   'P 1'
#
loop_
_entity.id
_entity.type
_entity.pdbx_description
1 polymer ?
#
loop_
_entity_poly.entity_id
_entity_poly.type
_entity_poly.pdbx_seq_one_letter_code
_entity_poly.pdbx_strand_id
1 'polypeptide(L)'
;MTERTTQLIIVLGYNGTGKTTLIKKMIAESLKNGRRVLIVTPDDIEFLTIPVVHPKFTHHLRTYTGARRMIYEDKDTLHSIINHFSNGLLIFDDCRAYFTAALDKELHELLIRRRQKMLDIVAVGHGFTEVPPKFFTFASKVILFRTNDNIDRRKDVLKDFQKMAFYQEKINKEAETSPHVYTIIDQL
;
A
#
# COMPACT_ATOMS: atom_id res chain seq x y z
N MET A 1 5.26 -24.62 13.73
CA MET A 1 5.49 -23.18 13.48
C MET A 1 4.79 -22.84 12.17
N THR A 2 3.74 -22.02 12.21
CA THR A 2 3.08 -21.53 10.99
C THR A 2 4.02 -20.55 10.30
N GLU A 3 4.43 -20.86 9.08
CA GLU A 3 5.36 -20.03 8.31
C GLU A 3 4.67 -18.69 7.99
N ARG A 4 5.26 -17.57 8.45
CA ARG A 4 4.68 -16.24 8.25
C ARG A 4 4.77 -15.89 6.75
N THR A 5 3.62 -15.88 6.08
CA THR A 5 3.53 -15.49 4.68
C THR A 5 3.47 -13.96 4.56
N THR A 6 4.32 -13.38 3.71
CA THR A 6 4.29 -11.94 3.41
C THR A 6 3.01 -11.55 2.66
N GLN A 7 2.40 -10.43 3.03
CA GLN A 7 1.16 -9.93 2.44
C GLN A 7 1.42 -8.74 1.50
N LEU A 8 0.61 -8.67 0.44
CA LEU A 8 0.42 -7.45 -0.35
C LEU A 8 -1.03 -7.04 -0.19
N ILE A 9 -1.26 -5.90 0.43
CA ILE A 9 -2.59 -5.36 0.72
C ILE A 9 -2.78 -4.12 -0.12
N ILE A 10 -3.92 -4.02 -0.80
CA ILE A 10 -4.35 -2.78 -1.45
C ILE A 10 -5.40 -2.13 -0.56
N VAL A 11 -5.30 -0.83 -0.29
CA VAL A 11 -6.29 -0.05 0.46
C VAL A 11 -6.91 0.99 -0.47
N LEU A 12 -8.21 0.89 -0.72
CA LEU A 12 -8.95 1.73 -1.66
C LEU A 12 -10.03 2.54 -0.95
N GLY A 13 -10.20 3.81 -1.32
CA GLY A 13 -11.31 4.64 -0.87
C GLY A 13 -11.05 6.14 -1.00
N TYR A 14 -12.07 6.98 -1.19
CA TYR A 14 -11.85 8.43 -1.32
C TYR A 14 -11.44 9.08 0.02
N ASN A 15 -11.13 10.38 0.00
CA ASN A 15 -10.68 11.11 1.18
C ASN A 15 -11.74 11.22 2.28
N GLY A 16 -11.33 11.08 3.53
CA GLY A 16 -12.26 11.07 4.67
C GLY A 16 -12.95 9.73 4.96
N THR A 17 -12.67 8.66 4.20
CA THR A 17 -13.23 7.32 4.49
C THR A 17 -12.55 6.59 5.67
N GLY A 18 -11.40 7.07 6.15
CA GLY A 18 -10.70 6.48 7.30
C GLY A 18 -9.50 5.59 6.97
N LYS A 19 -9.03 5.59 5.71
CA LYS A 19 -7.81 4.87 5.27
C LYS A 19 -6.61 5.13 6.18
N THR A 20 -6.28 6.39 6.42
CA THR A 20 -5.14 6.81 7.25
C THR A 20 -5.26 6.27 8.68
N THR A 21 -6.48 6.17 9.23
CA THR A 21 -6.73 5.55 10.55
C THR A 21 -6.41 4.06 10.55
N LEU A 22 -6.82 3.34 9.51
CA LEU A 22 -6.49 1.93 9.35
C LEU A 22 -4.98 1.73 9.17
N ILE A 23 -4.33 2.54 8.33
CA ILE A 23 -2.89 2.49 8.09
C ILE A 23 -2.13 2.73 9.41
N LYS A 24 -2.52 3.72 10.21
CA LYS A 24 -1.93 3.96 11.54
C LYS A 24 -2.03 2.73 12.47
N LYS A 25 -3.14 1.97 12.42
CA LYS A 25 -3.28 0.72 13.17
C LYS A 25 -2.30 -0.35 12.67
N MET A 26 -2.18 -0.52 11.34
CA MET A 26 -1.22 -1.46 10.74
C MET A 26 0.24 -1.11 11.09
N ILE A 27 0.56 0.18 11.11
CA ILE A 27 1.87 0.68 11.55
C ILE A 27 2.11 0.27 13.01
N ALA A 28 1.18 0.60 13.91
CA ALA A 28 1.32 0.29 15.34
C ALA A 28 1.47 -1.23 15.58
N GLU A 29 0.71 -2.06 14.88
CA GLU A 29 0.82 -3.52 14.96
C GLU A 29 2.17 -4.03 14.45
N SER A 30 2.65 -3.51 13.32
CA SER A 30 3.96 -3.85 12.77
C SER A 30 5.08 -3.52 13.76
N LEU A 31 5.02 -2.32 14.36
CA LEU A 31 6.00 -1.86 15.36
C LEU A 31 5.96 -2.72 16.64
N LYS A 32 4.77 -3.08 17.12
CA LYS A 32 4.59 -3.98 18.27
C LYS A 32 5.25 -5.34 18.04
N ASN A 33 5.27 -5.80 16.80
CA ASN A 33 5.93 -7.04 16.39
C ASN A 33 7.43 -6.87 16.08
N GLY A 34 8.04 -5.75 16.50
CA GLY A 34 9.48 -5.48 16.33
C GLY A 34 9.92 -5.20 14.89
N ARG A 35 8.96 -4.96 13.97
CA ARG A 35 9.26 -4.73 12.56
C ARG A 35 9.39 -3.25 12.25
N ARG A 36 10.15 -2.95 11.21
CA ARG A 36 10.36 -1.59 10.73
C ARG A 36 9.28 -1.20 9.75
N VAL A 37 8.94 0.09 9.72
CA VAL A 37 7.92 0.62 8.80
C VAL A 37 8.54 1.73 7.96
N LEU A 38 8.36 1.65 6.65
CA LEU A 38 8.66 2.73 5.72
C LEU A 38 7.38 3.17 5.02
N ILE A 39 7.08 4.47 5.09
CA ILE A 39 5.97 5.10 4.38
C ILE A 39 6.57 5.94 3.26
N VAL A 40 6.09 5.73 2.05
CA VAL A 40 6.45 6.48 0.86
C VAL A 40 5.23 7.31 0.48
N THR A 41 5.42 8.62 0.36
CA THR A 41 4.34 9.60 0.18
C THR A 41 4.71 10.57 -0.96
N PRO A 42 3.75 11.10 -1.73
CA PRO A 42 4.04 12.11 -2.74
C PRO A 42 4.42 13.47 -2.12
N ASP A 43 3.98 13.74 -0.89
CA ASP A 43 4.19 15.02 -0.20
C ASP A 43 4.34 14.87 1.32
N ASP A 44 4.48 16.01 1.99
CA ASP A 44 4.74 16.12 3.43
C ASP A 44 3.49 16.38 4.27
N ILE A 45 2.29 16.17 3.74
CA ILE A 45 1.05 16.54 4.44
C ILE A 45 0.60 15.40 5.37
N GLU A 46 0.59 14.16 4.88
CA GLU A 46 0.24 13.01 5.69
C GLU A 46 1.43 12.49 6.53
N PHE A 47 1.12 11.92 7.69
CA PHE A 47 2.11 11.30 8.59
C PHE A 47 3.21 12.22 9.14
N LEU A 48 2.96 13.53 9.28
CA LEU A 48 3.92 14.51 9.83
C LEU A 48 4.61 14.11 11.15
N THR A 49 3.94 13.34 12.00
CA THR A 49 4.49 12.86 13.28
C THR A 49 5.52 11.73 13.12
N ILE A 50 5.65 11.16 11.93
CA ILE A 50 6.60 10.09 11.61
C ILE A 50 7.90 10.73 11.09
N PRO A 51 9.08 10.40 11.66
CA PRO A 51 10.33 11.02 11.24
C PRO A 51 10.70 10.73 9.79
N VAL A 52 11.28 11.70 9.11
CA VAL A 52 11.70 11.59 7.70
C VAL A 52 13.03 10.85 7.58
N VAL A 53 13.16 9.98 6.58
CA VAL A 53 14.45 9.55 6.03
C VAL A 53 14.66 10.31 4.73
N HIS A 54 15.66 11.18 4.71
CA HIS A 54 15.97 11.93 3.50
C HIS A 54 16.44 10.98 2.39
N PRO A 55 15.98 11.14 1.14
CA PRO A 55 16.44 10.37 -0.02
C PRO A 55 17.97 10.30 -0.22
N LYS A 56 18.73 11.28 0.29
CA LYS A 56 20.22 11.27 0.24
C LYS A 56 20.87 10.28 1.22
N PHE A 57 20.13 9.82 2.24
CA PHE A 57 20.66 8.92 3.28
C PHE A 57 19.95 7.56 3.26
N THR A 58 19.71 7.02 2.07
CA THR A 58 18.96 5.77 1.88
C THR A 58 19.65 4.54 2.46
N HIS A 59 20.96 4.58 2.72
CA HIS A 59 21.65 3.52 3.46
C HIS A 59 21.11 3.38 4.91
N HIS A 60 20.56 4.44 5.51
CA HIS A 60 19.88 4.35 6.81
C HIS A 60 18.64 3.44 6.78
N LEU A 61 18.05 3.18 5.60
CA LEU A 61 16.95 2.22 5.44
C LEU A 61 17.34 0.82 5.91
N ARG A 62 18.64 0.49 5.95
CA ARG A 62 19.15 -0.81 6.40
C ARG A 62 19.09 -1.01 7.91
N THR A 63 19.14 0.05 8.70
CA THR A 63 19.48 -0.05 10.14
C THR A 63 18.54 0.68 11.08
N TYR A 64 17.69 1.60 10.60
CA TYR A 64 16.79 2.33 11.50
C TYR A 64 15.82 1.41 12.24
N THR A 65 15.31 1.86 13.38
CA THR A 65 14.21 1.21 14.11
C THR A 65 12.98 2.10 14.13
N GLY A 66 11.81 1.49 14.32
CA GLY A 66 10.55 2.21 14.35
C GLY A 66 9.96 2.47 12.96
N ALA A 67 9.18 3.54 12.86
CA ALA A 67 8.58 4.02 11.62
C ALA A 67 9.35 5.21 11.05
N ARG A 68 9.43 5.27 9.73
CA ARG A 68 9.98 6.39 8.97
C ARG A 68 9.11 6.70 7.77
N ARG A 69 9.13 7.96 7.33
CA ARG A 69 8.51 8.41 6.09
C ARG A 69 9.55 8.93 5.11
N MET A 70 9.27 8.84 3.83
CA MET A 70 10.13 9.27 2.73
C MET A 70 9.24 9.87 1.65
N ILE A 71 9.61 11.06 1.15
CA ILE A 71 8.98 11.65 -0.02
C ILE A 71 9.51 10.92 -1.25
N TYR A 72 8.62 10.57 -2.17
CA TYR A 72 9.03 10.05 -3.46
C TYR A 72 9.49 11.20 -4.37
N GLU A 73 10.77 11.22 -4.70
CA GLU A 73 11.33 12.24 -5.61
C GLU A 73 11.42 11.71 -7.05
N ASP A 74 11.96 10.50 -7.21
CA ASP A 74 12.23 9.89 -8.52
C ASP A 74 12.50 8.38 -8.43
N LYS A 75 12.93 7.79 -9.56
CA LYS A 75 13.27 6.36 -9.66
C LYS A 75 14.35 5.90 -8.67
N ASP A 76 15.28 6.77 -8.26
CA ASP A 76 16.37 6.41 -7.35
C ASP A 76 15.83 6.17 -5.93
N THR A 77 14.68 6.78 -5.61
CA THR A 77 13.90 6.46 -4.39
C THR A 77 13.49 4.99 -4.40
N LEU A 78 12.89 4.52 -5.50
CA LEU A 78 12.44 3.14 -5.61
C LEU A 78 13.62 2.15 -5.62
N HIS A 79 14.70 2.46 -6.35
CA HIS A 79 15.93 1.64 -6.32
C HIS A 79 16.51 1.53 -4.92
N SER A 80 16.53 2.64 -4.17
CA SER A 80 16.99 2.65 -2.78
C SER A 80 16.16 1.76 -1.87
N ILE A 81 14.82 1.82 -1.99
CA ILE A 81 13.91 0.95 -1.24
C ILE A 81 14.17 -0.52 -1.59
N ILE A 82 14.24 -0.85 -2.88
CA ILE A 82 14.54 -2.20 -3.36
C ILE A 82 15.86 -2.68 -2.76
N ASN A 83 16.91 -1.87 -2.73
CA ASN A 83 18.23 -2.33 -2.32
C ASN A 83 18.47 -2.32 -0.81
N HIS A 84 17.71 -1.55 -0.03
CA HIS A 84 18.06 -1.27 1.37
C HIS A 84 16.94 -1.55 2.38
N PHE A 85 15.69 -1.69 1.94
CA PHE A 85 14.58 -1.98 2.84
C PHE A 85 14.19 -3.47 2.80
N SER A 86 14.12 -4.09 3.99
CA SER A 86 13.78 -5.49 4.19
C SER A 86 13.26 -5.73 5.61
N ASN A 87 12.61 -6.88 5.82
CA ASN A 87 12.06 -7.29 7.11
C ASN A 87 11.18 -6.23 7.77
N GLY A 88 10.16 -5.79 7.04
CA GLY A 88 9.39 -4.60 7.40
C GLY A 88 8.06 -4.49 6.68
N LEU A 89 7.33 -3.43 7.01
CA LEU A 89 6.11 -3.01 6.34
C LEU A 89 6.45 -1.81 5.45
N LEU A 90 6.20 -1.95 4.15
CA LEU A 90 6.37 -0.88 3.16
C LEU A 90 5.00 -0.37 2.74
N ILE A 91 4.75 0.92 2.96
CA ILE A 91 3.48 1.57 2.61
C ILE A 91 3.76 2.55 1.48
N PHE A 92 3.06 2.38 0.37
CA PHE A 92 3.00 3.34 -0.72
C PHE A 92 1.69 4.10 -0.62
N ASP A 93 1.74 5.28 0.00
CA ASP A 93 0.61 6.17 0.15
C ASP A 93 0.37 6.96 -1.15
N ASP A 94 -0.90 7.13 -1.55
CA ASP A 94 -1.34 7.75 -2.81
C ASP A 94 -0.42 7.45 -4.02
N CYS A 95 -0.24 6.16 -4.25
CA CYS A 95 0.85 5.64 -5.06
C CYS A 95 0.75 5.95 -6.57
N ARG A 96 -0.42 6.39 -7.06
CA ARG A 96 -0.58 6.85 -8.44
C ARG A 96 0.32 8.03 -8.78
N ALA A 97 0.54 8.93 -7.82
CA ALA A 97 1.23 10.19 -8.05
C ALA A 97 2.68 9.99 -8.50
N TYR A 98 3.32 8.87 -8.13
CA TYR A 98 4.73 8.63 -8.40
C TYR A 98 5.05 7.33 -9.15
N PHE A 99 4.10 6.42 -9.37
CA PHE A 99 4.33 5.26 -10.25
C PHE A 99 3.90 5.54 -11.70
N THR A 100 4.90 5.80 -12.54
CA THR A 100 4.76 5.94 -13.99
C THR A 100 5.02 4.63 -14.73
N ALA A 101 4.71 4.57 -16.03
CA ALA A 101 4.99 3.40 -16.87
C ALA A 101 6.49 3.02 -16.90
N ALA A 102 7.39 4.01 -16.75
CA ALA A 102 8.83 3.78 -16.75
C ALA A 102 9.32 2.97 -15.52
N LEU A 103 8.53 2.93 -14.45
CA LEU A 103 8.86 2.25 -13.19
C LEU A 103 8.27 0.84 -13.08
N ASP A 104 7.59 0.34 -14.12
CA ASP A 104 6.91 -0.96 -14.03
C ASP A 104 7.89 -2.12 -13.79
N LYS A 105 9.12 -2.05 -14.33
CA LYS A 105 10.13 -3.10 -14.16
C LYS A 105 10.63 -3.17 -12.72
N GLU A 106 11.02 -2.04 -12.14
CA GLU A 106 11.48 -1.91 -10.77
C GLU A 106 10.39 -2.29 -9.77
N LEU A 107 9.17 -1.79 -10.00
CA LEU A 107 8.02 -2.15 -9.18
C LEU A 107 7.79 -3.67 -9.26
N HIS A 108 7.80 -4.26 -10.46
CA HIS A 108 7.64 -5.70 -10.62
C HIS A 108 8.72 -6.50 -9.86
N GLU A 109 9.97 -6.06 -9.93
CA GLU A 109 11.07 -6.67 -9.18
C GLU A 109 10.84 -6.63 -7.66
N LEU A 110 10.44 -5.46 -7.14
CA LEU A 110 10.09 -5.30 -5.72
C LEU A 110 8.98 -6.28 -5.32
N LEU A 111 7.91 -6.33 -6.10
CA LEU A 111 6.75 -7.17 -5.82
C LEU A 111 7.11 -8.66 -5.83
N ILE A 112 7.90 -9.13 -6.79
CA ILE A 112 8.35 -10.53 -6.84
C ILE A 112 9.27 -10.86 -5.65
N ARG A 113 10.25 -10.00 -5.35
CA ARG A 113 11.26 -10.24 -4.31
C ARG A 113 10.75 -10.02 -2.88
N ARG A 114 9.52 -9.51 -2.69
CA ARG A 114 8.95 -9.20 -1.36
C ARG A 114 9.05 -10.35 -0.35
N ARG A 115 8.84 -11.60 -0.81
CA ARG A 115 8.93 -12.81 0.04
C ARG A 115 10.34 -13.02 0.56
N GLN A 116 11.33 -13.02 -0.34
CA GLN A 116 12.76 -13.15 0.01
C GLN A 116 13.23 -12.02 0.92
N LYS A 117 12.66 -10.81 0.75
CA LYS A 117 12.96 -9.64 1.58
C LYS A 117 12.14 -9.57 2.87
N MET A 118 11.22 -10.51 3.12
CA MET A 118 10.30 -10.50 4.26
C MET A 118 9.50 -9.18 4.38
N LEU A 119 9.05 -8.65 3.24
CA LEU A 119 8.31 -7.40 3.13
C LEU A 119 6.81 -7.65 3.04
N ASP A 120 6.06 -7.05 3.95
CA ASP A 120 4.64 -6.78 3.70
C ASP A 120 4.53 -5.45 2.98
N ILE A 121 3.66 -5.38 1.98
CA ILE A 121 3.47 -4.18 1.15
C ILE A 121 2.02 -3.73 1.27
N VAL A 122 1.81 -2.43 1.48
CA VAL A 122 0.50 -1.77 1.43
C VAL A 122 0.53 -0.74 0.32
N ALA A 123 -0.36 -0.83 -0.65
CA ALA A 123 -0.55 0.18 -1.69
C ALA A 123 -1.88 0.90 -1.44
N VAL A 124 -1.84 2.22 -1.31
CA VAL A 124 -3.00 3.05 -0.99
C VAL A 124 -3.35 3.88 -2.22
N GLY A 125 -4.65 4.02 -2.48
CA GLY A 125 -5.16 4.94 -3.49
C GLY A 125 -6.61 5.32 -3.24
N HIS A 126 -7.06 6.37 -3.92
CA HIS A 126 -8.43 6.86 -3.76
C HIS A 126 -9.49 5.98 -4.44
N GLY A 127 -9.06 5.05 -5.28
CA GLY A 127 -9.90 4.13 -6.04
C GLY A 127 -9.07 3.11 -6.81
N PHE A 128 -9.74 2.22 -7.54
CA PHE A 128 -9.15 1.15 -8.32
C PHE A 128 -8.09 1.63 -9.34
N THR A 129 -8.36 2.75 -10.01
CA THR A 129 -7.51 3.35 -11.04
C THR A 129 -6.32 4.13 -10.48
N GLU A 130 -6.41 4.50 -9.21
CA GLU A 130 -5.40 5.22 -8.43
C GLU A 130 -4.36 4.28 -7.79
N VAL A 131 -4.44 2.98 -8.06
CA VAL A 131 -3.38 2.02 -7.74
C VAL A 131 -2.86 1.43 -9.07
N PRO A 132 -1.52 1.35 -9.26
CA PRO A 132 -0.95 0.73 -10.44
C PRO A 132 -1.46 -0.71 -10.64
N PRO A 133 -1.86 -1.11 -11.86
CA PRO A 133 -2.43 -2.43 -12.13
C PRO A 133 -1.59 -3.60 -11.60
N LYS A 134 -0.26 -3.44 -11.59
CA LYS A 134 0.69 -4.46 -11.12
C LYS A 134 0.44 -4.88 -9.67
N PHE A 135 0.04 -3.96 -8.78
CA PHE A 135 -0.24 -4.32 -7.40
C PHE A 135 -1.40 -5.32 -7.31
N PHE A 136 -2.44 -5.17 -8.13
CA PHE A 136 -3.60 -6.07 -8.13
C PHE A 136 -3.22 -7.50 -8.49
N THR A 137 -2.31 -7.68 -9.45
CA THR A 137 -1.80 -8.99 -9.85
C THR A 137 -1.14 -9.76 -8.69
N PHE A 138 -0.50 -9.06 -7.75
CA PHE A 138 0.23 -9.66 -6.63
C PHE A 138 -0.48 -9.55 -5.28
N ALA A 139 -1.64 -8.88 -5.24
CA ALA A 139 -2.39 -8.65 -4.01
C ALA A 139 -2.85 -9.96 -3.38
N SER A 140 -2.64 -10.07 -2.07
CA SER A 140 -3.27 -11.10 -1.24
C SER A 140 -4.62 -10.63 -0.71
N LYS A 141 -4.80 -9.31 -0.51
CA LYS A 141 -6.03 -8.73 0.03
C LYS A 141 -6.29 -7.35 -0.59
N VAL A 142 -7.57 -7.01 -0.70
CA VAL A 142 -8.03 -5.64 -0.95
C VAL A 142 -8.89 -5.22 0.24
N ILE A 143 -8.56 -4.09 0.85
CA ILE A 143 -9.38 -3.43 1.84
C ILE A 143 -10.09 -2.28 1.14
N LEU A 144 -11.41 -2.40 1.04
CA LEU A 144 -12.24 -1.52 0.24
C LEU A 144 -13.12 -0.68 1.17
N PHE A 145 -12.86 0.61 1.19
CA PHE A 145 -13.77 1.64 1.67
C PHE A 145 -14.64 2.14 0.51
N ARG A 146 -15.58 3.05 0.80
CA ARG A 146 -16.38 3.71 -0.23
C ARG A 146 -15.50 4.38 -1.30
N THR A 147 -15.83 4.15 -2.57
CA THR A 147 -15.18 4.77 -3.72
C THR A 147 -16.14 4.88 -4.90
N ASN A 148 -16.09 6.01 -5.61
CA ASN A 148 -16.87 6.25 -6.83
C ASN A 148 -16.08 5.88 -8.10
N ASP A 149 -14.89 5.31 -7.94
CA ASP A 149 -14.03 4.98 -9.07
C ASP A 149 -14.57 3.79 -9.87
N ASN A 150 -14.33 3.81 -11.17
CA ASN A 150 -14.83 2.80 -12.08
C ASN A 150 -13.96 1.52 -12.02
N ILE A 151 -14.50 0.49 -11.37
CA ILE A 151 -13.87 -0.83 -11.24
C ILE A 151 -13.65 -1.54 -12.59
N ASP A 152 -14.46 -1.29 -13.62
CA ASP A 152 -14.33 -1.92 -14.93
C ASP A 152 -12.95 -1.66 -15.56
N ARG A 153 -12.33 -0.53 -15.22
CA ARG A 153 -10.97 -0.15 -15.66
C ARG A 153 -9.86 -1.02 -15.06
N ARG A 154 -10.21 -1.97 -14.17
CA ARG A 154 -9.31 -2.95 -13.55
C ARG A 154 -9.78 -4.39 -13.71
N LYS A 155 -10.81 -4.66 -14.51
CA LYS A 155 -11.35 -6.02 -14.70
C LYS A 155 -10.29 -7.06 -15.09
N ASP A 156 -9.31 -6.68 -15.91
CA ASP A 156 -8.31 -7.61 -16.45
C ASP A 156 -7.20 -7.99 -15.46
N VAL A 157 -7.09 -7.27 -14.33
CA VAL A 157 -6.05 -7.49 -13.30
C VAL A 157 -6.60 -7.91 -11.95
N LEU A 158 -7.92 -7.87 -11.78
CA LEU A 158 -8.62 -8.40 -10.62
C LEU A 158 -8.85 -9.89 -10.81
N LYS A 159 -8.56 -10.70 -9.77
CA LYS A 159 -8.73 -12.15 -9.86
C LYS A 159 -10.20 -12.57 -9.93
N ASP A 160 -11.05 -11.87 -9.20
CA ASP A 160 -12.50 -12.08 -9.18
C ASP A 160 -13.17 -10.71 -9.27
N PHE A 161 -13.36 -10.26 -10.51
CA PHE A 161 -13.98 -8.98 -10.82
C PHE A 161 -15.41 -8.90 -10.28
N GLN A 162 -16.22 -9.96 -10.44
CA GLN A 162 -17.62 -9.96 -10.03
C GLN A 162 -17.77 -9.82 -8.52
N LYS A 163 -16.97 -10.57 -7.75
CA LYS A 163 -16.92 -10.45 -6.29
C LYS A 163 -16.51 -9.05 -5.86
N MET A 164 -15.48 -8.47 -6.51
CA MET A 164 -15.00 -7.13 -6.18
C MET A 164 -16.06 -6.05 -6.48
N ALA A 165 -16.75 -6.15 -7.62
CA ALA A 165 -17.83 -5.24 -8.00
C ALA A 165 -19.00 -5.33 -7.01
N PHE A 166 -19.40 -6.53 -6.63
CA PHE A 166 -20.41 -6.76 -5.59
C PHE A 166 -20.04 -6.06 -4.26
N TYR A 167 -18.79 -6.21 -3.81
CA TYR A 167 -18.33 -5.56 -2.58
C TYR A 167 -18.24 -4.04 -2.71
N GLN A 168 -17.92 -3.50 -3.89
CA GLN A 168 -17.94 -2.06 -4.13
C GLN A 168 -19.36 -1.50 -3.99
N GLU A 169 -20.35 -2.11 -4.63
CA GLU A 169 -21.75 -1.67 -4.52
C GLU A 169 -22.24 -1.77 -3.07
N LYS A 170 -21.96 -2.90 -2.41
CA LYS A 170 -22.33 -3.14 -1.02
C LYS A 170 -21.73 -2.08 -0.09
N ILE A 171 -20.42 -1.84 -0.16
CA ILE A 171 -19.76 -0.89 0.73
C ILE A 171 -20.18 0.54 0.47
N ASN A 172 -20.44 0.89 -0.80
CA ASN A 172 -20.90 2.22 -1.17
C ASN A 172 -22.27 2.51 -0.56
N LYS A 173 -23.18 1.52 -0.58
CA LYS A 173 -24.50 1.62 0.05
C LYS A 173 -24.41 1.70 1.57
N GLU A 174 -23.60 0.86 2.21
CA GLU A 174 -23.43 0.90 3.67
C GLU A 174 -22.84 2.25 4.13
N ALA A 175 -21.92 2.81 3.34
CA ALA A 175 -21.25 4.06 3.63
C ALA A 175 -22.13 5.32 3.47
N GLU A 176 -23.36 5.19 2.98
CA GLU A 176 -24.36 6.27 3.04
C GLU A 176 -24.79 6.55 4.49
N THR A 177 -24.77 5.53 5.34
CA THR A 177 -25.14 5.65 6.77
C THR A 177 -23.93 5.66 7.71
N SER A 178 -22.82 5.04 7.31
CA SER A 178 -21.59 4.96 8.11
C SER A 178 -20.34 5.20 7.26
N PRO A 179 -19.81 6.43 7.20
CA PRO A 179 -18.78 6.82 6.22
C PRO A 179 -17.42 6.11 6.40
N HIS A 180 -17.19 5.43 7.53
CA HIS A 180 -15.92 4.76 7.86
C HIS A 180 -15.99 3.23 7.78
N VAL A 181 -17.04 2.69 7.15
CA VAL A 181 -17.16 1.26 6.89
C VAL A 181 -16.19 0.81 5.80
N TYR A 182 -15.60 -0.37 5.99
CA TYR A 182 -14.77 -1.02 4.98
C TYR A 182 -15.00 -2.53 5.02
N THR A 183 -14.65 -3.19 3.92
CA THR A 183 -14.61 -4.65 3.84
C THR A 183 -13.21 -5.14 3.46
N ILE A 184 -12.87 -6.36 3.86
CA ILE A 184 -11.61 -7.03 3.51
C ILE A 184 -11.94 -8.17 2.58
N ILE A 185 -11.33 -8.16 1.40
CA ILE A 185 -11.59 -9.11 0.32
C ILE A 185 -10.29 -9.86 0.05
N ASP A 186 -10.28 -11.14 0.40
CA ASP A 186 -9.14 -12.01 0.08
C ASP A 186 -9.05 -12.22 -1.44
N GLN A 187 -7.82 -12.15 -1.95
CA GLN A 187 -7.43 -12.37 -3.34
C GLN A 187 -6.61 -13.67 -3.48
N LEU A 188 -6.62 -14.55 -2.48
CA LEU A 188 -5.91 -15.84 -2.54
C LEU A 188 -6.83 -16.94 -3.08
#